data_AF-A0A135VRC0-F1
#
_entry.id   AF-A0A135VRC0-F1
#
_cell.length_a   1.000
_cell.length_b   1.000
_cell.length_c   1.000
_cell.angle_alpha   90.00
_cell.angle_beta   90.00
_cell.angle_gamma   90.00
#
_symmetry.space_group_name_H-M   'P 1'
#
loop_
_entity.id
_entity.type
_entity.pdbx_description
1 polymer ?
#
loop_
_entity_poly.entity_id
_entity_poly.type
_entity_poly.pdbx_seq_one_letter_code
_entity_poly.pdbx_strand_id
1 'polypeptide(L)'
;MDILFTQRTQAGPITDCFVMLLSEGHLKRIVVPKIVFSMACQKALRGIRICRISAMRNFVGGLIGVIIGSIVISILMELPQPIYPEPFNIVWFLLAGSSALQTTLFNPITSWIVLFYIFSWCIIGFMIGLFSKPGWNTVRSAIWVGLIHAVLALISLLLINPGFWSSANRNFDLLFQFLASLMVSILALPLAQPTAMIIERLGRQAEPPIPLKIETVCECGAVFKSIPMICSECGRTLIVSSE
;
A
#
# COMPACT_ATOMS: atom_id res chain seq x y z
N MET A 1 -20.60 -17.14 36.33
CA MET A 1 -19.32 -17.24 35.60
C MET A 1 -19.70 -17.37 34.14
N ASP A 2 -19.88 -16.23 33.45
CA ASP A 2 -20.19 -16.21 32.01
C ASP A 2 -19.55 -14.94 31.44
N ILE A 3 -18.43 -15.12 30.73
CA ILE A 3 -17.69 -14.07 30.04
C ILE A 3 -18.19 -14.08 28.60
N LEU A 4 -19.12 -13.18 28.29
CA LEU A 4 -19.58 -12.93 26.92
C LEU A 4 -18.57 -12.00 26.23
N PHE A 5 -17.62 -12.62 25.53
CA PHE A 5 -16.71 -11.98 24.59
C PHE A 5 -17.52 -11.35 23.44
N THR A 6 -17.75 -10.05 23.51
CA THR A 6 -18.26 -9.27 22.38
C THR A 6 -17.08 -8.96 21.45
N GLN A 7 -16.81 -9.88 20.50
CA GLN A 7 -15.96 -9.57 19.35
C GLN A 7 -16.66 -8.52 18.48
N ARG A 8 -16.31 -7.24 18.67
CA ARG A 8 -16.48 -6.23 17.62
C ARG A 8 -15.50 -6.59 16.51
N THR A 9 -15.99 -7.25 15.48
CA THR A 9 -15.37 -7.23 14.17
C THR A 9 -15.31 -5.78 13.70
N GLN A 10 -14.13 -5.17 13.78
CA GLN A 10 -13.82 -3.93 13.06
C GLN A 10 -13.81 -4.26 11.57
N ALA A 11 -15.00 -4.34 10.96
CA ALA A 11 -15.13 -4.23 9.52
C ALA A 11 -14.70 -2.81 9.15
N GLY A 12 -13.50 -2.69 8.59
CA GLY A 12 -12.98 -1.44 8.06
C GLY A 12 -13.88 -0.89 6.95
N PRO A 13 -13.78 0.41 6.64
CA PRO A 13 -14.68 1.14 5.71
C PRO A 13 -14.54 0.75 4.23
N ILE A 14 -14.05 -0.44 3.91
CA ILE A 14 -13.76 -0.90 2.54
C ILE A 14 -14.89 -1.79 1.99
N THR A 15 -15.65 -2.49 2.85
CA THR A 15 -16.81 -3.29 2.39
C THR A 15 -17.95 -2.43 1.85
N ASP A 16 -18.05 -1.16 2.26
CA ASP A 16 -19.10 -0.26 1.78
C ASP A 16 -18.85 0.25 0.34
N CYS A 17 -17.61 0.19 -0.16
CA CYS A 17 -17.33 0.57 -1.55
C CYS A 17 -17.79 -0.47 -2.57
N PHE A 18 -17.91 -1.74 -2.18
CA PHE A 18 -18.20 -2.82 -3.14
C PHE A 18 -19.71 -3.05 -3.33
N VAL A 19 -20.54 -2.66 -2.37
CA VAL A 19 -22.00 -2.89 -2.41
C VAL A 19 -22.74 -1.84 -3.24
N MET A 20 -22.13 -0.69 -3.54
CA MET A 20 -22.84 0.42 -4.22
C MET A 20 -22.94 0.32 -5.75
N LEU A 21 -22.37 -0.72 -6.38
CA LEU A 21 -22.30 -0.85 -7.85
C LEU A 21 -23.22 -1.94 -8.47
N LEU A 22 -24.05 -2.62 -7.68
CA LEU A 22 -24.87 -3.76 -8.16
C LEU A 22 -26.36 -3.66 -7.80
N SER A 23 -27.00 -2.51 -8.04
CA SER A 23 -28.46 -2.42 -7.97
C SER A 23 -29.01 -1.44 -9.01
N GLU A 24 -28.80 -1.76 -10.29
CA GLU A 24 -29.61 -1.23 -11.39
C GLU A 24 -30.68 -2.26 -11.74
N GLY A 25 -31.88 -2.09 -11.17
CA GLY A 25 -33.01 -2.94 -11.54
C GLY A 25 -34.11 -2.97 -10.49
N HIS A 26 -34.75 -1.83 -10.22
CA HIS A 26 -36.16 -1.66 -9.84
C HIS A 26 -36.36 -0.30 -9.15
N LEU A 27 -36.64 0.73 -9.95
CA LEU A 27 -36.87 2.09 -9.48
C LEU A 27 -38.28 2.23 -8.86
N LYS A 28 -38.40 2.03 -7.54
CA LYS A 28 -39.44 2.71 -6.75
C LYS A 28 -38.91 4.09 -6.38
N ARG A 29 -39.65 5.12 -6.78
CA ARG A 29 -39.29 6.54 -6.64
C ARG A 29 -39.36 6.94 -5.16
N ILE A 30 -38.31 6.65 -4.40
CA ILE A 30 -38.12 7.15 -3.03
C ILE A 30 -37.60 8.58 -3.14
N VAL A 31 -38.39 9.54 -2.68
CA VAL A 31 -37.97 10.94 -2.54
C VAL A 31 -36.98 11.00 -1.38
N VAL A 32 -35.69 10.83 -1.68
CA VAL A 32 -34.63 10.98 -0.69
C VAL A 32 -34.42 12.48 -0.45
N PRO A 33 -34.47 12.96 0.81
CA PRO A 33 -34.28 14.38 1.11
C PRO A 33 -32.90 14.88 0.66
N LYS A 34 -32.86 16.06 0.04
CA LYS A 34 -31.69 16.74 -0.55
C LYS A 34 -30.43 16.75 0.34
N ILE A 35 -30.60 16.69 1.66
CA ILE A 35 -29.52 16.73 2.66
C ILE A 35 -28.74 15.40 2.71
N VAL A 36 -29.42 14.25 2.53
CA VAL A 36 -28.78 12.93 2.56
C VAL A 36 -27.92 12.72 1.31
N PHE A 37 -28.33 13.27 0.17
CA PHE A 37 -27.58 13.21 -1.08
C PHE A 37 -26.27 14.02 -1.01
N SER A 38 -26.27 15.17 -0.32
CA SER A 38 -25.08 16.00 -0.10
C SER A 38 -24.03 15.28 0.75
N MET A 39 -24.44 14.65 1.86
CA MET A 39 -23.51 13.91 2.73
C MET A 39 -22.95 12.64 2.07
N ALA A 40 -23.77 11.91 1.29
CA ALA A 40 -23.32 10.75 0.53
C ALA A 40 -22.32 11.13 -0.57
N CYS A 41 -22.59 12.21 -1.31
CA CYS A 41 -21.68 12.73 -2.34
C CYS A 41 -20.37 13.25 -1.73
N GLN A 42 -20.41 13.90 -0.57
CA GLN A 42 -19.21 14.39 0.11
C GLN A 42 -18.38 13.25 0.72
N LYS A 43 -19.01 12.18 1.20
CA LYS A 43 -18.32 10.94 1.62
C LYS A 43 -17.68 10.23 0.42
N ALA A 44 -18.37 10.13 -0.72
CA ALA A 44 -17.82 9.56 -1.94
C ALA A 44 -16.62 10.37 -2.46
N LEU A 45 -16.71 11.69 -2.49
CA LEU A 45 -15.62 12.58 -2.92
C LEU A 45 -14.41 12.54 -1.96
N ARG A 46 -14.63 12.44 -0.65
CA ARG A 46 -13.54 12.21 0.31
C ARG A 46 -12.92 10.82 0.13
N GLY A 47 -13.74 9.79 -0.11
CA GLY A 47 -13.29 8.42 -0.40
C GLY A 47 -12.38 8.36 -1.63
N ILE A 48 -12.75 9.04 -2.72
CA ILE A 48 -11.95 9.10 -3.96
C ILE A 48 -10.59 9.77 -3.72
N ARG A 49 -10.52 10.89 -2.99
CA ARG A 49 -9.23 11.54 -2.65
C ARG A 49 -8.33 10.65 -1.80
N ILE A 50 -8.90 10.00 -0.77
CA ILE A 50 -8.14 9.12 0.12
C ILE A 50 -7.61 7.90 -0.66
N CYS A 51 -8.39 7.36 -1.59
CA CYS A 51 -7.97 6.24 -2.45
C CYS A 51 -6.84 6.64 -3.40
N ARG A 52 -6.87 7.86 -3.95
CA ARG A 52 -5.81 8.34 -4.87
C ARG A 52 -4.48 8.54 -4.17
N ILE A 53 -4.50 9.11 -2.96
CA ILE A 53 -3.29 9.35 -2.16
C ILE A 53 -2.66 8.02 -1.69
N SER A 54 -3.49 7.04 -1.30
CA SER A 54 -2.98 5.72 -0.92
C SER A 54 -2.43 4.94 -2.12
N ALA A 55 -3.05 5.06 -3.30
CA ALA A 55 -2.56 4.43 -4.52
C ALA A 55 -1.17 4.95 -4.92
N MET A 56 -0.96 6.27 -4.89
CA MET A 56 0.35 6.87 -5.21
C MET A 56 1.43 6.44 -4.22
N ARG A 57 1.14 6.37 -2.92
CA ARG A 57 2.10 5.89 -1.92
C ARG A 57 2.50 4.43 -2.13
N ASN A 58 1.54 3.57 -2.42
CA ASN A 58 1.79 2.14 -2.65
C ASN A 58 2.65 1.92 -3.90
N PHE A 59 2.36 2.68 -4.97
CA PHE A 59 3.17 2.67 -6.19
C PHE A 59 4.61 3.13 -5.92
N VAL A 60 4.78 4.26 -5.22
CA VAL A 60 6.12 4.79 -4.88
C VAL A 60 6.92 3.80 -4.04
N GLY A 61 6.29 3.20 -3.02
CA GLY A 61 6.93 2.17 -2.21
C GLY A 61 7.37 0.95 -3.02
N GLY A 62 6.52 0.52 -3.96
CA GLY A 62 6.87 -0.56 -4.88
C GLY A 62 8.01 -0.22 -5.82
N LEU A 63 7.98 0.98 -6.43
CA LEU A 63 9.02 1.45 -7.33
C LEU A 63 10.39 1.55 -6.64
N ILE A 64 10.43 2.21 -5.47
CA ILE A 64 11.66 2.34 -4.69
C ILE A 64 12.17 0.96 -4.25
N GLY A 65 11.26 0.08 -3.81
CA GLY A 65 11.60 -1.29 -3.46
C GLY A 65 12.28 -2.04 -4.60
N VAL A 66 11.72 -2.01 -5.81
CA VAL A 66 12.28 -2.69 -6.99
C VAL A 66 13.64 -2.12 -7.38
N ILE A 67 13.81 -0.79 -7.36
CA ILE A 67 15.09 -0.14 -7.70
C ILE A 67 16.18 -0.60 -6.73
N ILE A 68 15.93 -0.50 -5.42
CA ILE A 68 16.91 -0.88 -4.40
C ILE A 68 17.16 -2.38 -4.44
N GLY A 69 16.12 -3.20 -4.55
CA GLY A 69 16.25 -4.65 -4.64
C GLY A 69 17.09 -5.10 -5.84
N SER A 70 16.89 -4.47 -7.01
CA SER A 70 17.65 -4.77 -8.23
C SER A 70 19.13 -4.38 -8.09
N ILE A 71 19.43 -3.24 -7.46
CA ILE A 71 20.80 -2.84 -7.17
C ILE A 71 21.45 -3.82 -6.19
N VAL A 72 20.77 -4.13 -5.09
CA VAL A 72 21.29 -5.01 -4.04
C VAL A 72 21.59 -6.40 -4.59
N ILE A 73 20.66 -7.02 -5.33
CA ILE A 73 20.91 -8.36 -5.87
C ILE A 73 22.06 -8.34 -6.89
N SER A 74 22.18 -7.28 -7.69
CA SER A 74 23.22 -7.17 -8.70
C SER A 74 24.61 -7.11 -8.08
N ILE A 75 24.73 -6.39 -6.95
CA ILE A 75 25.97 -6.31 -6.16
C ILE A 75 26.25 -7.64 -5.46
N LEU A 76 25.25 -8.23 -4.77
CA LEU A 76 25.45 -9.45 -3.99
C LEU A 76 25.79 -10.67 -4.85
N MET A 77 25.22 -10.75 -6.05
CA MET A 77 25.49 -11.84 -7.00
C MET A 77 26.67 -11.54 -7.93
N GLU A 78 27.29 -10.36 -7.82
CA GLU A 78 28.35 -9.90 -8.72
C GLU A 78 27.99 -10.13 -10.19
N LEU A 79 26.77 -9.71 -10.58
CA LEU A 79 26.25 -10.01 -11.91
C LEU A 79 27.15 -9.39 -12.98
N PRO A 80 27.58 -10.17 -13.99
CA PRO A 80 28.32 -9.61 -15.12
C PRO A 80 27.41 -8.65 -15.89
N GLN A 81 27.94 -7.52 -16.32
CA GLN A 81 27.21 -6.53 -17.11
C GLN A 81 26.79 -7.15 -18.46
N PRO A 82 25.49 -7.35 -18.74
CA PRO A 82 25.04 -7.83 -20.03
C PRO A 82 25.23 -6.74 -21.08
N ILE A 83 25.48 -7.15 -22.33
CA ILE A 83 25.62 -6.23 -23.46
C ILE A 83 24.22 -5.80 -23.91
N TYR A 84 23.72 -4.70 -23.34
CA TYR A 84 22.50 -4.04 -23.78
C TYR A 84 22.80 -3.01 -24.88
N PRO A 85 21.88 -2.76 -25.83
CA PRO A 85 22.03 -1.67 -26.78
C PRO A 85 21.99 -0.31 -26.06
N GLU A 86 22.77 0.66 -26.54
CA GLU A 86 22.73 2.04 -26.04
C GLU A 86 21.34 2.65 -26.24
N PRO A 87 20.76 3.40 -25.27
CA PRO A 87 21.36 3.88 -24.01
C PRO A 87 21.09 2.97 -22.78
N PHE A 88 20.53 1.78 -22.98
CA PHE A 88 20.06 0.93 -21.87
C PHE A 88 21.21 0.33 -21.04
N ASN A 89 22.42 0.37 -21.57
CA ASN A 89 23.63 -0.06 -20.90
C ASN A 89 23.89 0.71 -19.59
N ILE A 90 23.47 1.99 -19.50
CA ILE A 90 23.64 2.81 -18.29
C ILE A 90 22.80 2.28 -17.11
N VAL A 91 21.64 1.67 -17.40
CA VAL A 91 20.69 1.15 -16.40
C VAL A 91 20.72 -0.37 -16.30
N TRP A 92 21.84 -0.99 -16.70
CA TRP A 92 21.97 -2.45 -16.78
C TRP A 92 21.67 -3.15 -15.45
N PHE A 93 22.09 -2.56 -14.31
CA PHE A 93 21.89 -3.12 -12.97
C PHE A 93 20.41 -3.24 -12.60
N LEU A 94 19.57 -2.32 -13.09
CA LEU A 94 18.13 -2.35 -12.85
C LEU A 94 17.48 -3.49 -13.66
N LEU A 95 17.87 -3.62 -14.93
CA LEU A 95 17.34 -4.62 -15.86
C LEU A 95 17.83 -6.03 -15.52
N ALA A 96 19.14 -6.21 -15.37
CA ALA A 96 19.77 -7.47 -15.00
C ALA A 96 19.38 -7.88 -13.57
N GLY A 97 19.33 -6.95 -12.62
CA GLY A 97 18.88 -7.21 -11.26
C GLY A 97 17.42 -7.66 -11.20
N SER A 98 16.53 -7.04 -11.98
CA SER A 98 15.14 -7.49 -12.12
C SER A 98 15.08 -8.88 -12.77
N SER A 99 15.88 -9.16 -13.81
CA SER A 99 15.93 -10.52 -14.36
C SER A 99 16.41 -11.54 -13.31
N ALA A 100 17.41 -11.21 -12.49
CA ALA A 100 17.94 -12.08 -11.45
C ALA A 100 16.92 -12.36 -10.34
N LEU A 101 16.26 -11.32 -9.81
CA LEU A 101 15.19 -11.43 -8.82
C LEU A 101 14.03 -12.33 -9.29
N GLN A 102 13.78 -12.42 -10.59
CA GLN A 102 12.77 -13.33 -11.12
C GLN A 102 13.16 -14.81 -10.94
N THR A 103 14.45 -15.13 -10.99
CA THR A 103 14.95 -16.49 -10.87
C THR A 103 14.94 -17.03 -9.44
N THR A 104 14.49 -16.25 -8.44
CA THR A 104 14.41 -16.68 -7.03
C THR A 104 13.69 -18.03 -6.86
N LEU A 105 12.59 -18.28 -7.60
CA LEU A 105 11.82 -19.53 -7.46
C LEU A 105 12.51 -20.77 -8.07
N PHE A 106 13.49 -20.58 -8.95
CA PHE A 106 14.11 -21.66 -9.73
C PHE A 106 15.51 -22.02 -9.23
N ASN A 107 16.05 -21.28 -8.25
CA ASN A 107 17.36 -21.57 -7.69
C ASN A 107 17.27 -22.60 -6.55
N PRO A 108 18.15 -23.62 -6.52
CA PRO A 108 18.14 -24.64 -5.49
C PRO A 108 18.44 -24.05 -4.10
N ILE A 109 17.62 -24.43 -3.12
CA ILE A 109 17.61 -23.95 -1.72
C ILE A 109 18.95 -24.18 -0.99
N THR A 110 19.82 -25.05 -1.52
CA THR A 110 21.08 -25.48 -0.90
C THR A 110 22.27 -24.56 -1.16
N SER A 111 22.14 -23.52 -1.99
CA SER A 111 23.24 -22.64 -2.36
C SER A 111 23.28 -21.34 -1.54
N TRP A 112 24.48 -20.80 -1.30
CA TRP A 112 24.69 -19.47 -0.68
C TRP A 112 23.91 -18.35 -1.39
N ILE A 113 23.63 -18.52 -2.68
CA ILE A 113 22.85 -17.60 -3.52
C ILE A 113 21.44 -17.37 -2.94
N VAL A 114 20.86 -18.37 -2.28
CA VAL A 114 19.52 -18.26 -1.67
C VAL A 114 19.50 -17.20 -0.57
N LEU A 115 20.58 -17.06 0.19
CA LEU A 115 20.67 -16.02 1.22
C LEU A 115 20.66 -14.62 0.58
N PHE A 116 21.29 -14.44 -0.58
CA PHE A 116 21.25 -13.17 -1.30
C PHE A 116 19.85 -12.83 -1.80
N TYR A 117 19.08 -13.82 -2.26
CA TYR A 117 17.67 -13.62 -2.60
C TYR A 117 16.82 -13.27 -1.38
N ILE A 118 16.93 -14.03 -0.30
CA ILE A 118 16.20 -13.77 0.95
C ILE A 118 16.50 -12.35 1.43
N PHE A 119 17.79 -11.98 1.47
CA PHE A 119 18.20 -10.65 1.90
C PHE A 119 17.65 -9.53 0.99
N SER A 120 17.69 -9.72 -0.33
CA SER A 120 17.16 -8.75 -1.28
C SER A 120 15.64 -8.58 -1.14
N TRP A 121 14.89 -9.69 -1.01
CA TRP A 121 13.44 -9.65 -0.77
C TRP A 121 13.08 -9.06 0.59
N CYS A 122 13.90 -9.29 1.61
CA CYS A 122 13.79 -8.61 2.90
C CYS A 122 13.93 -7.09 2.73
N ILE A 123 14.95 -6.60 2.01
CA ILE A 123 15.10 -5.16 1.77
C ILE A 123 13.91 -4.58 1.01
N ILE A 124 13.42 -5.27 -0.03
CA ILE A 124 12.21 -4.85 -0.76
C ILE A 124 11.01 -4.76 0.19
N GLY A 125 10.80 -5.79 1.03
CA GLY A 125 9.73 -5.82 2.03
C GLY A 125 9.83 -4.67 3.03
N PHE A 126 11.04 -4.38 3.52
CA PHE A 126 11.29 -3.24 4.41
C PHE A 126 10.92 -1.91 3.75
N MET A 127 11.33 -1.70 2.49
CA MET A 127 10.98 -0.49 1.74
C MET A 127 9.48 -0.35 1.54
N ILE A 128 8.75 -1.44 1.23
CA ILE A 128 7.28 -1.41 1.15
C ILE A 128 6.68 -1.00 2.51
N GLY A 129 7.20 -1.55 3.60
CA GLY A 129 6.77 -1.24 4.96
C GLY A 129 6.85 0.24 5.30
N LEU A 130 7.94 0.91 4.90
CA LEU A 130 8.16 2.35 5.11
C LEU A 130 7.06 3.23 4.49
N PHE A 131 6.57 2.87 3.31
CA PHE A 131 5.65 3.72 2.55
C PHE A 131 4.19 3.32 2.67
N SER A 132 3.91 2.05 2.98
CA SER A 132 2.55 1.51 3.02
C SER A 132 1.90 1.61 4.41
N LYS A 133 0.57 1.67 4.43
CA LYS A 133 -0.20 1.47 5.66
C LYS A 133 -0.40 -0.04 5.88
N PRO A 134 -0.46 -0.53 7.13
CA PRO A 134 -0.69 -1.96 7.36
C PRO A 134 -2.05 -2.43 6.82
N GLY A 135 -2.15 -3.73 6.54
CA GLY A 135 -3.33 -4.36 5.96
C GLY A 135 -3.30 -4.40 4.43
N TRP A 136 -4.42 -4.14 3.76
CA TRP A 136 -4.53 -4.35 2.30
C TRP A 136 -3.61 -3.47 1.44
N ASN A 137 -3.08 -2.37 1.99
CA ASN A 137 -2.15 -1.50 1.26
C ASN A 137 -0.75 -2.12 1.12
N THR A 138 -0.30 -2.97 2.04
CA THR A 138 0.97 -3.72 1.89
C THR A 138 0.85 -4.71 0.74
N VAL A 139 -0.26 -5.42 0.66
CA VAL A 139 -0.57 -6.36 -0.44
C VAL A 139 -0.59 -5.65 -1.79
N ARG A 140 -1.28 -4.50 -1.87
CA ARG A 140 -1.28 -3.69 -3.10
C ARG A 140 0.13 -3.23 -3.51
N SER A 141 0.97 -2.88 -2.54
CA SER A 141 2.35 -2.47 -2.80
C SER A 141 3.20 -3.65 -3.30
N ALA A 142 3.02 -4.85 -2.77
CA ALA A 142 3.67 -6.06 -3.27
C ALA A 142 3.21 -6.39 -4.71
N ILE A 143 1.93 -6.24 -5.03
CA ILE A 143 1.44 -6.38 -6.41
C ILE A 143 2.11 -5.36 -7.34
N TRP A 144 2.27 -4.11 -6.90
CA TRP A 144 3.01 -3.09 -7.67
C TRP A 144 4.47 -3.48 -7.87
N VAL A 145 5.14 -4.02 -6.85
CA VAL A 145 6.50 -4.58 -6.99
C VAL A 145 6.51 -5.64 -8.08
N GLY A 146 5.61 -6.63 -8.02
CA GLY A 146 5.55 -7.71 -9.01
C GLY A 146 5.31 -7.19 -10.43
N LEU A 147 4.45 -6.19 -10.61
CA LEU A 147 4.18 -5.59 -11.92
C LEU A 147 5.37 -4.82 -12.46
N ILE A 148 5.96 -3.91 -11.68
CA ILE A 148 7.13 -3.11 -12.09
C ILE A 148 8.31 -4.03 -12.40
N HIS A 149 8.56 -5.00 -11.53
CA HIS A 149 9.57 -6.04 -11.69
C HIS A 149 9.36 -6.86 -12.97
N ALA A 150 8.12 -7.32 -13.24
CA ALA A 150 7.81 -8.05 -14.46
C ALA A 150 8.10 -7.23 -15.73
N VAL A 151 7.77 -5.94 -15.73
CA VAL A 151 8.03 -5.05 -16.87
C VAL A 151 9.54 -4.88 -17.09
N LEU A 152 10.32 -4.64 -16.03
CA LEU A 152 11.76 -4.48 -16.14
C LEU A 152 12.46 -5.76 -16.59
N ALA A 153 12.06 -6.92 -16.04
CA ALA A 153 12.58 -8.22 -16.47
C ALA A 153 12.20 -8.52 -17.93
N LEU A 154 11.00 -8.14 -18.38
CA LEU A 154 10.58 -8.30 -19.77
C LEU A 154 11.41 -7.40 -20.70
N ILE A 155 11.63 -6.14 -20.33
CA ILE A 155 12.48 -5.23 -21.10
C ILE A 155 13.89 -5.81 -21.23
N SER A 156 14.46 -6.32 -20.12
CA SER A 156 15.76 -7.00 -20.13
C SER A 156 15.80 -8.15 -21.12
N LEU A 157 14.80 -9.04 -21.07
CA LEU A 157 14.69 -10.20 -21.97
C LEU A 157 14.61 -9.78 -23.45
N LEU A 158 13.77 -8.79 -23.77
CA LEU A 158 13.58 -8.31 -25.14
C LEU A 158 14.83 -7.63 -25.71
N LEU A 159 15.59 -6.92 -24.87
CA LEU A 159 16.83 -6.27 -25.28
C LEU A 159 17.95 -7.27 -25.53
N ILE A 160 18.02 -8.35 -24.74
CA ILE A 160 19.04 -9.41 -24.90
C ILE A 160 18.69 -10.36 -26.05
N ASN A 161 17.41 -10.69 -26.22
CA ASN A 161 16.96 -11.65 -27.21
C ASN A 161 15.89 -11.04 -28.15
N PRO A 162 16.30 -10.32 -29.20
CA PRO A 162 15.35 -9.74 -30.16
C PRO A 162 14.56 -10.82 -30.93
N GLY A 163 15.11 -12.03 -31.04
CA GLY A 163 14.45 -13.20 -31.65
C GLY A 163 13.25 -13.73 -30.85
N PHE A 164 13.03 -13.24 -29.63
CA PHE A 164 11.89 -13.60 -28.81
C PHE A 164 10.55 -13.31 -29.49
N TRP A 165 10.45 -12.24 -30.29
CA TRP A 165 9.21 -11.89 -30.99
C TRP A 165 8.76 -12.92 -32.02
N SER A 166 9.72 -13.66 -32.58
CA SER A 166 9.53 -14.71 -33.58
C SER A 166 9.38 -16.11 -32.98
N SER A 167 9.45 -16.27 -31.66
CA SER A 167 9.34 -17.60 -31.04
C SER A 167 7.89 -18.11 -31.07
N ALA A 168 7.71 -19.41 -31.29
CA ALA A 168 6.39 -20.04 -31.29
C ALA A 168 5.72 -20.01 -29.90
N ASN A 169 6.54 -20.03 -28.83
CA ASN A 169 6.08 -20.08 -27.44
C ASN A 169 5.96 -18.70 -26.76
N ARG A 170 6.16 -17.61 -27.51
CA ARG A 170 6.21 -16.24 -26.99
C ARG A 170 5.12 -15.90 -25.98
N ASN A 171 3.86 -16.19 -26.30
CA ASN A 171 2.74 -15.83 -25.43
C ASN A 171 2.74 -16.62 -24.12
N PHE A 172 3.18 -17.89 -24.17
CA PHE A 172 3.32 -18.73 -22.99
C PHE A 172 4.48 -18.26 -22.11
N ASP A 173 5.62 -17.94 -22.71
CA ASP A 173 6.79 -17.41 -22.01
C ASP A 173 6.49 -16.06 -21.34
N LEU A 174 5.76 -15.16 -22.02
CA LEU A 174 5.29 -13.90 -21.45
C LEU A 174 4.37 -14.11 -20.24
N LEU A 175 3.40 -15.02 -20.37
CA LEU A 175 2.47 -15.34 -19.29
C LEU A 175 3.22 -15.94 -18.09
N PHE A 176 4.11 -16.89 -18.35
CA PHE A 176 4.94 -17.50 -17.32
C PHE A 176 5.83 -16.47 -16.63
N GLN A 177 6.47 -15.58 -17.41
CA GLN A 177 7.30 -14.51 -16.88
C GLN A 177 6.51 -13.60 -15.95
N PHE A 178 5.33 -13.17 -16.39
CA PHE A 178 4.45 -12.30 -15.61
C PHE A 178 3.96 -12.97 -14.32
N LEU A 179 3.48 -14.22 -14.41
CA LEU A 179 2.99 -14.97 -13.26
C LEU A 179 4.12 -15.26 -12.26
N ALA A 180 5.30 -15.67 -12.73
CA ALA A 180 6.45 -15.89 -11.87
C ALA A 180 6.80 -14.60 -11.10
N SER A 181 6.86 -13.46 -11.77
CA SER A 181 7.13 -12.16 -11.14
C SER A 181 6.10 -11.77 -10.08
N LEU A 182 4.81 -12.01 -10.33
CA LEU A 182 3.76 -11.80 -9.34
C LEU A 182 3.91 -12.75 -8.15
N MET A 183 4.17 -14.04 -8.39
CA MET A 183 4.34 -15.03 -7.32
C MET A 183 5.56 -14.71 -6.45
N VAL A 184 6.69 -14.32 -7.04
CA VAL A 184 7.90 -13.98 -6.29
C VAL A 184 7.67 -12.71 -5.45
N SER A 185 6.90 -11.74 -5.95
CA SER A 185 6.62 -10.50 -5.20
C SER A 185 5.90 -10.72 -3.86
N ILE A 186 5.19 -11.84 -3.70
CA ILE A 186 4.53 -12.23 -2.44
C ILE A 186 5.57 -12.48 -1.33
N LEU A 187 6.81 -12.86 -1.68
CA LEU A 187 7.90 -13.05 -0.73
C LEU A 187 8.30 -11.78 0.02
N ALA A 188 7.90 -10.60 -0.46
CA ALA A 188 8.12 -9.35 0.26
C ALA A 188 7.15 -9.15 1.45
N LEU A 189 5.99 -9.82 1.45
CA LEU A 189 4.93 -9.61 2.44
C LEU A 189 5.31 -9.99 3.89
N PRO A 190 5.99 -11.13 4.15
CA PRO A 190 6.38 -11.52 5.50
C PRO A 190 7.17 -10.44 6.25
N LEU A 191 7.94 -9.61 5.54
CA LEU A 191 8.66 -8.50 6.15
C LEU A 191 7.93 -7.15 6.01
N ALA A 192 7.22 -6.90 4.90
CA ALA A 192 6.48 -5.66 4.69
C ALA A 192 5.38 -5.43 5.73
N GLN A 193 4.70 -6.49 6.17
CA GLN A 193 3.62 -6.38 7.13
C GLN A 193 4.07 -5.97 8.55
N PRO A 194 5.04 -6.64 9.20
CA PRO A 194 5.51 -6.23 10.52
C PRO A 194 6.17 -4.85 10.50
N THR A 195 6.91 -4.51 9.45
CA THR A 195 7.53 -3.19 9.31
C THR A 195 6.49 -2.07 9.22
N ALA A 196 5.45 -2.24 8.40
CA ALA A 196 4.33 -1.29 8.34
C ALA A 196 3.62 -1.13 9.70
N MET A 197 3.44 -2.23 10.45
CA MET A 197 2.84 -2.18 11.79
C MET A 197 3.72 -1.42 12.80
N ILE A 198 5.03 -1.63 12.77
CA ILE A 198 5.97 -0.91 13.66
C ILE A 198 5.92 0.59 13.37
N ILE A 199 5.95 0.97 12.10
CA ILE A 199 5.95 2.38 11.69
C ILE A 199 4.63 3.07 12.05
N GLU A 200 3.50 2.38 11.89
CA GLU A 200 2.22 2.92 12.34
C GLU A 200 2.21 3.12 13.87
N ARG A 201 2.74 2.16 14.64
CA ARG A 201 2.84 2.30 16.10
C ARG A 201 3.71 3.48 16.51
N LEU A 202 4.86 3.66 15.87
CA LEU A 202 5.75 4.81 16.09
C LEU A 202 5.05 6.13 15.74
N GLY A 203 4.30 6.16 14.64
CA GLY A 203 3.51 7.33 14.25
C GLY A 203 2.43 7.70 15.26
N ARG A 204 1.73 6.72 15.83
CA ARG A 204 0.68 6.96 16.85
C ARG A 204 1.24 7.45 18.18
N GLN A 205 2.48 7.07 18.54
CA GLN A 205 3.14 7.59 19.74
C GLN A 205 3.49 9.08 19.62
N ALA A 206 3.66 9.58 18.38
CA ALA A 206 3.92 10.99 18.11
C ALA A 206 2.66 11.85 18.06
N GLU A 207 1.46 11.24 18.02
CA GLU A 207 0.19 11.96 18.01
C GLU A 207 -0.19 12.34 19.46
N PRO A 208 -0.45 13.62 19.75
CA PRO A 208 -0.81 14.03 21.10
C PRO A 208 -2.09 13.30 21.55
N PRO A 209 -2.19 12.91 22.83
CA PRO A 209 -3.37 12.21 23.32
C PRO A 209 -4.62 13.06 23.07
N ILE A 210 -5.67 12.43 22.54
CA ILE A 210 -6.98 13.07 22.39
C ILE A 210 -7.43 13.49 23.79
N PRO A 211 -7.82 14.75 24.03
CA PRO A 211 -8.24 15.21 25.34
C PRO A 211 -9.41 14.34 25.85
N LEU A 212 -9.27 13.79 27.05
CA LEU A 212 -10.24 12.86 27.67
C LEU A 212 -11.62 13.49 27.86
N LYS A 213 -11.68 14.82 27.98
CA LYS A 213 -12.90 15.58 28.13
C LYS A 213 -12.67 16.98 27.57
N ILE A 214 -13.52 17.38 26.61
CA ILE A 214 -13.60 18.78 26.19
C ILE A 214 -14.60 19.41 27.14
N GLU A 215 -14.09 20.13 28.15
CA GLU A 215 -14.91 20.89 29.08
C GLU A 215 -14.75 22.36 28.77
N THR A 216 -15.85 23.02 28.39
CA THR A 216 -15.88 24.48 28.44
C THR A 216 -16.52 24.88 29.76
N VAL A 217 -15.76 25.56 30.60
CA VAL A 217 -16.25 26.11 31.87
C VAL A 217 -16.61 27.57 31.63
N CYS A 218 -17.86 27.93 31.91
CA CYS A 218 -18.29 29.32 31.90
C CYS A 218 -17.85 30.03 33.18
N GLU A 219 -17.65 31.35 33.12
CA GLU A 219 -17.42 32.18 34.32
C GLU A 219 -18.51 32.05 35.39
N CYS A 220 -19.72 31.65 35.01
CA CYS A 220 -20.83 31.40 35.93
C CYS A 220 -20.77 30.02 36.62
N GLY A 221 -19.74 29.20 36.33
CA GLY A 221 -19.56 27.85 36.88
C GLY A 221 -20.26 26.73 36.11
N ALA A 222 -20.94 27.03 35.00
CA ALA A 222 -21.56 26.00 34.17
C ALA A 222 -20.50 25.21 33.37
N VAL A 223 -20.58 23.88 33.42
CA VAL A 223 -19.65 22.96 32.73
C VAL A 223 -20.37 22.30 31.57
N PHE A 224 -19.87 22.49 30.35
CA PHE A 224 -20.42 21.86 29.15
C PHE A 224 -19.48 20.78 28.61
N LYS A 225 -20.03 19.64 28.20
CA LYS A 225 -19.31 18.54 27.51
C LYS A 225 -19.08 18.79 26.01
N SER A 226 -19.40 19.99 25.55
CA SER A 226 -19.35 20.41 24.15
C SER A 226 -18.69 21.79 24.07
N ILE A 227 -18.54 22.35 22.87
CA ILE A 227 -18.03 23.72 22.66
C ILE A 227 -19.21 24.64 22.27
N PRO A 228 -20.15 24.96 23.19
CA PRO A 228 -21.20 25.90 22.89
C PRO A 228 -20.59 27.31 22.78
N MET A 229 -21.01 28.08 21.78
CA MET A 229 -20.56 29.47 21.66
C MET A 229 -21.21 30.39 22.71
N ILE A 230 -22.33 29.95 23.31
CA ILE A 230 -23.11 30.72 24.28
C ILE A 230 -23.47 29.80 25.45
N CYS A 231 -23.29 30.30 26.68
CA CYS A 231 -23.70 29.60 27.89
C CYS A 231 -25.24 29.60 28.03
N SER A 232 -25.86 28.42 28.22
CA SER A 232 -27.31 28.31 28.43
C SER A 232 -27.81 28.94 29.73
N GLU A 233 -26.94 29.04 30.74
CA GLU A 233 -27.30 29.57 32.06
C GLU A 233 -27.22 31.10 32.12
N CYS A 234 -26.12 31.69 31.64
CA CYS A 234 -25.89 33.14 31.76
C CYS A 234 -25.96 33.92 30.45
N GLY A 235 -26.16 33.25 29.31
CA GLY A 235 -26.23 33.88 27.99
C GLY A 235 -24.93 34.52 27.48
N ARG A 236 -23.82 34.37 28.19
CA ARG A 236 -22.51 34.92 27.79
C ARG A 236 -21.85 34.08 26.71
N THR A 237 -21.08 34.75 25.85
CA THR A 237 -20.23 34.10 24.85
C THR A 237 -19.02 33.45 25.51
N LEU A 238 -18.78 32.18 25.21
CA LEU A 238 -17.64 31.43 25.75
C LEU A 238 -16.44 31.57 24.82
N ILE A 239 -15.31 32.04 25.36
CA ILE A 239 -14.03 32.08 24.66
C ILE A 239 -13.33 30.75 24.95
N VAL A 240 -12.96 30.00 23.91
CA VAL A 240 -12.29 28.70 24.07
C VAL A 240 -10.89 28.94 24.65
N SER A 241 -10.68 28.60 25.92
CA SER A 241 -9.35 28.48 26.48
C SER A 241 -8.75 27.15 26.03
N SER A 242 -7.80 27.19 25.08
CA SER A 242 -6.97 26.04 24.76
C SER A 242 -5.80 26.00 25.74
N GLU A 243 -5.97 25.31 26.86
CA GLU A 243 -4.86 24.79 27.65
C GLU A 243 -4.51 23.37 27.21
#